data_AF-A0A959H401-F1
#
_entry.id   AF-A0A959H401-F1
#
_cell.length_a   1.000
_cell.length_b   1.000
_cell.length_c   1.000
_cell.angle_alpha   90.00
_cell.angle_beta   90.00
_cell.angle_gamma   90.00
#
_symmetry.space_group_name_H-M   'P 1'
#
loop_
_entity.id
_entity.type
_entity.pdbx_description
1 polymer ?
#
loop_
_entity_poly.entity_id
_entity_poly.type
_entity_poly.pdbx_seq_one_letter_code
_entity_poly.pdbx_strand_id
1 'polypeptide(L)'
;MLILLFSCLLSGSWAAGIKVEHIRMHYIEEAAGLSEWSAQLTVSWRHAWRNGRNHDAAWIFFKLKNKDGRASHLKVAPSRMSVLETHGPKMPKAVLQASSDSLGLYLYPAADYRGDLSYTLKVHFKAPPPNLYIWENTLEAYALEMVYIPEGPFTLGDPDTLALEYNAFYRSGPGGQFDGLYAILSEEEIAVGPEEGALYYRSKNPIYNGDQQGPIPAAFPKGFRAFYLMKYEITQGQYAAFLNNIDKEGAAIRANFGGPDYYSSRGTIRFEDGQYVAGAPERPLNFVSWEDGIAFADWAALRPMTEFEFTKACRGGGRPIAHEYPWGTGEAGQIARIVDTKDNLVLINGYTEANLTDATRPYIGASYYWVMDLAGSVWEKVITPGNETGRQFSGRHGDGRLGYLANANVPGWPDDNDHKGGFGYRGGGFYEQGKAFSAFNPYSPIAYRRFGAWSGGPRYIAYGFRCARTAD
;
A
#
# COMPACT_ATOMS: atom_id res chain seq x y z
N MET A 1 -11.37 28.64 33.26
CA MET A 1 -11.06 27.32 32.68
C MET A 1 -12.38 26.72 32.22
N LEU A 2 -12.68 26.78 30.93
CA LEU A 2 -13.88 26.18 30.36
C LEU A 2 -13.48 24.81 29.83
N ILE A 3 -13.88 23.73 30.52
CA ILE A 3 -13.70 22.37 30.02
C ILE A 3 -14.95 22.03 29.20
N LEU A 4 -14.86 22.12 27.88
CA LEU A 4 -15.90 21.64 26.97
C LEU A 4 -15.52 20.23 26.51
N LEU A 5 -16.23 19.24 27.03
CA LEU A 5 -16.17 17.85 26.54
C LEU A 5 -17.21 17.70 25.42
N PHE A 6 -16.76 17.71 24.17
CA PHE A 6 -17.61 17.36 23.04
C PHE A 6 -17.28 15.92 22.61
N SER A 7 -18.15 14.96 22.95
CA SER A 7 -18.04 13.58 22.49
C SER A 7 -18.87 13.39 21.21
N CYS A 8 -18.22 13.38 20.05
CA CYS A 8 -18.84 12.91 18.82
C CYS A 8 -18.54 11.40 18.70
N LEU A 9 -19.53 10.54 18.92
CA LEU A 9 -19.40 9.10 18.68
C LEU A 9 -19.49 8.85 17.17
N LEU A 10 -18.34 8.66 16.51
CA LEU A 10 -18.31 8.22 15.12
C LEU A 10 -18.20 6.70 15.04
N SER A 11 -19.03 6.08 14.21
CA SER A 11 -18.96 4.66 13.86
C SER A 11 -17.71 4.40 13.01
N GLY A 12 -16.89 3.44 13.42
CA GLY A 12 -15.65 3.09 12.74
C GLY A 12 -15.88 2.56 11.32
N SER A 13 -14.93 2.83 10.42
CA SER A 13 -14.88 2.17 9.12
C SER A 13 -14.30 0.75 9.28
N TRP A 14 -14.94 -0.22 8.63
CA TRP A 14 -14.42 -1.58 8.49
C TRP A 14 -13.77 -1.72 7.12
N ALA A 15 -12.51 -2.12 7.09
CA ALA A 15 -11.86 -2.60 5.89
C ALA A 15 -10.57 -3.35 6.20
N ALA A 16 -10.35 -4.47 5.51
CA ALA A 16 -9.18 -5.32 5.59
C ALA A 16 -8.90 -5.93 6.98
N GLY A 17 -9.90 -6.03 7.86
CA GLY A 17 -9.72 -6.59 9.21
C GLY A 17 -9.24 -5.63 10.30
N ILE A 18 -8.97 -4.36 9.98
CA ILE A 18 -8.63 -3.29 10.93
C ILE A 18 -9.81 -2.35 11.16
N LYS A 19 -9.89 -1.79 12.37
CA LYS A 19 -10.94 -0.85 12.80
C LYS A 19 -10.38 0.28 13.64
N VAL A 20 -11.03 1.43 13.51
CA VAL A 20 -10.86 2.58 14.41
C VAL A 20 -12.21 2.95 14.98
N GLU A 21 -12.35 2.90 16.30
CA GLU A 21 -13.63 3.09 17.00
C GLU A 21 -13.46 4.02 18.20
N HIS A 22 -14.59 4.46 18.78
CA HIS A 22 -14.61 5.30 19.99
C HIS A 22 -13.77 6.58 19.87
N ILE A 23 -13.75 7.19 18.68
CA ILE A 23 -13.00 8.41 18.41
C ILE A 23 -13.60 9.56 19.23
N ARG A 24 -12.78 10.26 20.00
CA ARG A 24 -13.15 11.43 20.80
C ARG A 24 -12.07 12.49 20.67
N MET A 25 -12.47 13.72 20.42
CA MET A 25 -11.57 14.87 20.45
C MET A 25 -11.61 15.50 21.85
N HIS A 26 -10.43 15.78 22.40
CA HIS A 26 -10.26 16.48 23.67
C HIS A 26 -9.46 17.74 23.41
N TYR A 27 -9.92 18.88 23.92
CA TYR A 27 -9.16 20.12 23.86
C TYR A 27 -9.35 20.96 25.14
N ILE A 28 -8.36 21.79 25.43
CA ILE A 28 -8.36 22.74 26.55
C ILE A 28 -7.95 24.10 26.01
N GLU A 29 -8.76 25.11 26.29
CA GLU A 29 -8.44 26.50 26.00
C GLU A 29 -8.18 27.28 27.29
N GLU A 30 -7.08 28.02 27.28
CA GLU A 30 -6.65 28.93 28.33
C GLU A 30 -6.65 30.36 27.81
N ALA A 31 -6.40 31.35 28.68
CA ALA A 31 -6.43 32.77 28.29
C ALA A 31 -5.43 33.12 27.17
N ALA A 32 -4.38 32.31 26.99
CA ALA A 32 -3.39 32.45 25.92
C ALA A 32 -3.73 31.68 24.63
N GLY A 33 -4.88 30.99 24.58
CA GLY A 33 -5.33 30.17 23.45
C GLY A 33 -5.37 28.67 23.77
N LEU A 34 -5.39 27.85 22.72
CA LEU A 34 -5.45 26.39 22.80
C LEU A 34 -4.19 25.82 23.49
N SER A 35 -4.36 25.24 24.67
CA SER A 35 -3.26 24.66 25.47
C SER A 35 -3.13 23.14 25.29
N GLU A 36 -4.23 22.44 25.03
CA GLU A 36 -4.23 21.01 24.71
C GLU A 36 -5.20 20.72 23.56
N TRP A 37 -4.80 19.84 22.65
CA TRP A 37 -5.73 19.15 21.77
C TRP A 37 -5.22 17.76 21.39
N SER A 38 -6.11 16.77 21.43
CA SER A 38 -5.78 15.35 21.26
C SER A 38 -6.99 14.54 20.80
N ALA A 39 -6.71 13.35 20.29
CA ALA A 39 -7.68 12.31 20.00
C ALA A 39 -7.54 11.16 20.99
N GLN A 40 -8.66 10.65 21.49
CA GLN A 40 -8.76 9.31 22.06
C GLN A 40 -9.46 8.40 21.05
N LEU A 41 -8.96 7.19 20.84
CA LEU A 41 -9.50 6.24 19.87
C LEU A 41 -9.12 4.81 20.27
N THR A 42 -9.89 3.83 19.82
CA THR A 42 -9.57 2.41 19.93
C THR A 42 -9.20 1.88 18.56
N VAL A 43 -8.05 1.24 18.44
CA VAL A 43 -7.61 0.59 17.20
C VAL A 43 -7.51 -0.90 17.45
N SER A 44 -8.15 -1.70 16.59
CA SER A 44 -8.13 -3.15 16.68
C SER A 44 -7.96 -3.78 15.30
N TRP A 45 -7.20 -4.87 15.21
CA TRP A 45 -7.08 -5.65 13.99
C TRP A 45 -6.82 -7.12 14.29
N ARG A 46 -7.08 -7.96 13.29
CA ARG A 46 -7.03 -9.42 13.45
C ARG A 46 -5.72 -9.99 12.95
N HIS A 47 -5.31 -11.11 13.53
CA HIS A 47 -4.15 -11.86 13.07
C HIS A 47 -2.90 -10.99 12.94
N ALA A 48 -2.63 -10.19 13.96
CA ALA A 48 -1.38 -9.46 14.09
C ALA A 48 -0.20 -10.42 14.31
N TRP A 49 1.01 -9.95 14.05
CA TRP A 49 2.22 -10.66 14.44
C TRP A 49 3.40 -9.74 14.72
N ARG A 50 4.32 -10.28 15.52
CA ARG A 50 5.72 -9.88 15.54
C ARG A 50 6.56 -11.12 15.76
N ASN A 51 7.67 -11.20 15.04
CA ASN A 51 8.65 -12.26 15.15
C ASN A 51 10.05 -11.69 14.86
N GLY A 52 11.08 -12.54 14.83
CA GLY A 52 12.46 -12.12 14.56
C GLY A 52 12.74 -11.61 13.14
N ARG A 53 11.84 -11.81 12.17
CA ARG A 53 11.97 -11.34 10.78
C ARG A 53 11.32 -9.98 10.58
N ASN A 54 10.08 -9.82 11.04
CA ASN A 54 9.29 -8.61 10.87
C ASN A 54 8.06 -8.56 11.80
N HIS A 55 7.19 -7.59 11.55
CA HIS A 55 5.89 -7.45 12.19
C HIS A 55 4.90 -6.75 11.25
N ASP A 56 3.61 -6.87 11.54
CA ASP A 56 2.63 -5.93 11.03
C ASP A 56 2.45 -4.74 11.97
N ALA A 57 1.77 -3.72 11.45
CA ALA A 57 1.48 -2.50 12.16
C ALA A 57 0.19 -1.88 11.62
N ALA A 58 -0.51 -1.13 12.46
CA ALA A 58 -1.51 -0.16 12.02
C ALA A 58 -0.82 1.17 11.72
N TRP A 59 -0.90 1.65 10.48
CA TRP A 59 -0.61 3.05 10.14
C TRP A 59 -1.84 3.90 10.42
N ILE A 60 -1.75 4.80 11.39
CA ILE A 60 -2.86 5.63 11.86
C ILE A 60 -2.60 7.09 11.48
N PHE A 61 -3.60 7.72 10.87
CA PHE A 61 -3.57 9.15 10.52
C PHE A 61 -4.92 9.80 10.75
N PHE A 62 -4.92 11.13 10.82
CA PHE A 62 -6.06 11.91 11.29
C PHE A 62 -6.42 13.02 10.31
N LYS A 63 -7.72 13.24 10.17
CA LYS A 63 -8.31 14.25 9.29
C LYS A 63 -9.27 15.10 10.11
N LEU A 64 -9.27 16.40 9.83
CA LEU A 64 -10.25 17.33 10.38
C LEU A 64 -11.10 17.86 9.24
N LYS A 65 -12.35 17.40 9.19
CA LYS A 65 -13.28 17.64 8.09
C LYS A 65 -14.22 18.77 8.40
N ASN A 66 -14.29 19.74 7.50
CA ASN A 66 -15.20 20.87 7.63
C ASN A 66 -16.62 20.56 7.12
N LYS A 67 -17.55 21.46 7.41
CA LYS A 67 -18.96 21.38 6.98
C LYS A 67 -19.16 21.26 5.47
N ASP A 68 -18.21 21.76 4.67
CA ASP A 68 -18.25 21.70 3.21
C ASP A 68 -17.67 20.38 2.65
N GLY A 69 -17.23 19.49 3.54
CA GLY A 69 -16.67 18.17 3.21
C GLY A 69 -15.16 18.17 2.93
N ARG A 70 -14.48 19.31 3.05
CA ARG A 70 -13.02 19.39 2.87
C ARG A 70 -12.29 18.96 4.13
N ALA A 71 -11.37 18.01 4.00
CA ALA A 71 -10.56 17.52 5.10
C ALA A 71 -9.14 18.10 5.12
N SER A 72 -8.70 18.50 6.30
CA SER A 72 -7.31 18.88 6.57
C SER A 72 -6.58 17.74 7.27
N HIS A 73 -5.39 17.38 6.79
CA HIS A 73 -4.54 16.39 7.45
C HIS A 73 -3.94 16.96 8.74
N LEU A 74 -4.04 16.23 9.86
CA LEU A 74 -3.53 16.66 11.15
C LEU A 74 -2.14 16.07 11.42
N LYS A 75 -1.24 16.89 11.98
CA LYS A 75 0.09 16.44 12.38
C LYS A 75 0.06 15.96 13.83
N VAL A 76 0.49 14.72 14.07
CA VAL A 76 0.65 14.17 15.43
C VAL A 76 1.81 14.85 16.16
N ALA A 77 1.77 14.90 17.48
CA ALA A 77 2.88 15.36 18.32
C ALA A 77 3.68 14.14 18.80
N PRO A 78 4.86 13.83 18.22
CA PRO A 78 5.56 12.55 18.42
C PRO A 78 5.81 12.15 19.88
N SER A 79 6.14 13.11 20.74
CA SER A 79 6.45 12.86 22.15
C SER A 79 5.22 12.89 23.07
N ARG A 80 4.01 13.03 22.53
CA ARG A 80 2.76 13.16 23.29
C ARG A 80 1.72 12.16 22.79
N MET A 81 2.07 10.88 22.88
CA MET A 81 1.18 9.77 22.56
C MET A 81 1.29 8.71 23.65
N SER A 82 0.18 8.04 23.97
CA SER A 82 0.16 7.00 24.99
C SER A 82 -0.89 5.94 24.70
N VAL A 83 -0.62 4.72 25.17
CA VAL A 83 -1.62 3.64 25.24
C VAL A 83 -2.34 3.79 26.58
N LEU A 84 -3.65 4.05 26.53
CA LEU A 84 -4.50 4.15 27.72
C LEU A 84 -4.95 2.77 28.20
N GLU A 85 -5.24 1.87 27.26
CA GLU A 85 -5.77 0.54 27.58
C GLU A 85 -5.31 -0.53 26.58
N THR A 86 -5.10 -1.74 27.09
CA THR A 86 -4.80 -2.96 26.34
C THR A 86 -5.93 -3.96 26.58
N HIS A 87 -6.78 -4.17 25.58
CA HIS A 87 -8.03 -4.93 25.67
C HIS A 87 -7.83 -6.45 25.55
N GLY A 88 -7.06 -7.06 26.46
CA GLY A 88 -6.82 -8.49 26.44
C GLY A 88 -5.74 -8.96 27.42
N PRO A 89 -5.98 -10.03 28.21
CA PRO A 89 -5.13 -10.42 29.33
C PRO A 89 -3.74 -10.95 28.94
N LYS A 90 -3.53 -11.29 27.66
CA LYS A 90 -2.27 -11.84 27.13
C LYS A 90 -1.70 -11.05 25.96
N MET A 91 -2.23 -9.86 25.69
CA MET A 91 -1.69 -9.03 24.62
C MET A 91 -0.36 -8.39 25.06
N PRO A 92 0.61 -8.28 24.15
CA PRO A 92 1.85 -7.57 24.44
C PRO A 92 1.56 -6.09 24.70
N LYS A 93 2.52 -5.39 25.27
CA LYS A 93 2.50 -3.92 25.21
C LYS A 93 2.53 -3.48 23.75
N ALA A 94 1.94 -2.33 23.47
CA ALA A 94 2.03 -1.69 22.15
C ALA A 94 3.24 -0.74 22.07
N VAL A 95 3.82 -0.65 20.89
CA VAL A 95 4.73 0.43 20.51
C VAL A 95 3.94 1.45 19.70
N LEU A 96 4.10 2.73 20.04
CA LEU A 96 3.62 3.86 19.26
C LEU A 96 4.82 4.59 18.68
N GLN A 97 4.90 4.69 17.37
CA GLN A 97 5.99 5.36 16.67
C GLN A 97 5.42 6.38 15.70
N ALA A 98 5.50 7.66 16.03
CA ALA A 98 5.12 8.72 15.10
C ALA A 98 6.10 8.76 13.93
N SER A 99 5.60 9.10 12.75
CA SER A 99 6.45 9.33 11.61
C SER A 99 7.31 10.59 11.80
N SER A 100 8.46 10.64 11.12
CA SER A 100 9.40 11.77 11.19
C SER A 100 8.77 13.09 10.72
N ASP A 101 7.93 13.05 9.69
CA ASP A 101 7.13 14.18 9.19
C ASP A 101 5.90 14.50 10.07
N SER A 102 5.59 13.62 11.01
CA SER A 102 4.45 13.66 11.92
C SER A 102 3.08 13.60 11.24
N LEU A 103 2.98 13.05 10.03
CA LEU A 103 1.72 12.84 9.32
C LEU A 103 0.96 11.60 9.82
N GLY A 104 1.57 10.76 10.64
CA GLY A 104 0.85 9.66 11.26
C GLY A 104 1.70 8.95 12.29
N LEU A 105 1.23 7.78 12.71
CA LEU A 105 1.98 6.90 13.58
C LEU A 105 1.76 5.43 13.23
N TYR A 106 2.75 4.61 13.55
CA TYR A 106 2.63 3.16 13.58
C TYR A 106 2.26 2.70 14.99
N LEU A 107 1.33 1.75 15.06
CA LEU A 107 0.99 0.97 16.24
C LEU A 107 1.28 -0.50 15.96
N TYR A 108 2.15 -1.13 16.76
CA TYR A 108 2.53 -2.53 16.58
C TYR A 108 2.89 -3.21 17.92
N PRO A 109 2.83 -4.55 18.03
CA PRO A 109 3.17 -5.25 19.26
C PRO A 109 4.65 -5.09 19.64
N ALA A 110 4.95 -4.92 20.93
CA ALA A 110 6.31 -4.69 21.45
C ALA A 110 7.16 -5.97 21.61
N ALA A 111 6.54 -7.13 21.52
CA ALA A 111 7.20 -8.43 21.69
C ALA A 111 6.61 -9.44 20.69
N ASP A 112 7.26 -10.62 20.58
CA ASP A 112 6.79 -11.70 19.75
C ASP A 112 5.32 -12.04 20.06
N TYR A 113 4.51 -12.08 19.01
CA TYR A 113 3.07 -12.22 19.15
C TYR A 113 2.45 -12.82 17.90
N ARG A 114 1.31 -13.50 18.09
CA ARG A 114 0.39 -13.91 17.04
C ARG A 114 -1.03 -13.85 17.61
N GLY A 115 -1.93 -13.15 16.93
CA GLY A 115 -3.34 -13.09 17.32
C GLY A 115 -3.93 -11.70 17.13
N ASP A 116 -5.15 -11.51 17.63
CA ASP A 116 -5.85 -10.24 17.48
C ASP A 116 -5.30 -9.20 18.46
N LEU A 117 -5.34 -7.93 18.09
CA LEU A 117 -4.88 -6.80 18.90
C LEU A 117 -6.00 -5.76 19.06
N SER A 118 -6.05 -5.12 20.24
CA SER A 118 -6.96 -4.00 20.51
C SER A 118 -6.40 -3.08 21.58
N TYR A 119 -6.21 -1.80 21.24
CA TYR A 119 -5.62 -0.79 22.12
C TYR A 119 -6.42 0.51 22.08
N THR A 120 -6.66 1.10 23.25
CA THR A 120 -7.14 2.49 23.33
C THR A 120 -5.95 3.42 23.47
N LEU A 121 -5.88 4.44 22.61
CA LEU A 121 -4.79 5.38 22.50
C LEU A 121 -5.25 6.79 22.90
N LYS A 122 -4.31 7.61 23.39
CA LYS A 122 -4.40 9.08 23.39
C LYS A 122 -3.27 9.65 22.53
N VAL A 123 -3.63 10.41 21.50
CA VAL A 123 -2.70 11.00 20.53
C VAL A 123 -2.88 12.52 20.54
N HIS A 124 -1.86 13.26 20.95
CA HIS A 124 -1.88 14.71 20.83
C HIS A 124 -1.44 15.16 19.44
N PHE A 125 -1.92 16.34 19.04
CA PHE A 125 -1.58 16.95 17.75
C PHE A 125 -0.63 18.16 17.96
N LYS A 126 0.17 18.49 16.95
CA LYS A 126 0.92 19.77 16.89
C LYS A 126 -0.06 20.93 16.83
N ALA A 127 0.33 22.17 17.14
CA ALA A 127 -0.60 23.31 17.08
C ALA A 127 -1.34 23.36 15.72
N PRO A 128 -2.68 23.57 15.70
CA PRO A 128 -3.42 23.68 14.46
C PRO A 128 -2.94 24.91 13.68
N PRO A 129 -2.99 24.91 12.34
CA PRO A 129 -2.69 26.11 11.58
C PRO A 129 -3.69 27.23 11.95
N PRO A 130 -3.29 28.52 11.89
CA PRO A 130 -4.08 29.64 12.42
C PRO A 130 -5.52 29.76 11.90
N ASN A 131 -5.78 29.25 10.69
CA ASN A 131 -7.09 29.32 10.03
C ASN A 131 -7.95 28.06 10.22
N LEU A 132 -7.52 27.11 11.06
CA LEU A 132 -8.24 25.87 11.31
C LEU A 132 -9.05 25.98 12.61
N TYR A 133 -10.33 26.31 12.49
CA TYR A 133 -11.27 26.40 13.59
C TYR A 133 -11.69 25.00 14.05
N ILE A 134 -10.98 24.43 15.03
CA ILE A 134 -11.14 23.01 15.39
C ILE A 134 -12.54 22.63 15.87
N TRP A 135 -13.30 23.57 16.44
CA TRP A 135 -14.64 23.37 17.00
C TRP A 135 -15.76 23.32 15.96
N GLU A 136 -15.53 23.77 14.72
CA GLU A 136 -16.52 23.71 13.64
C GLU A 136 -16.36 22.47 12.76
N ASN A 137 -15.40 21.61 13.08
CA ASN A 137 -14.99 20.51 12.24
C ASN A 137 -15.13 19.16 12.95
N THR A 138 -15.24 18.10 12.15
CA THR A 138 -15.34 16.72 12.61
C THR A 138 -13.96 16.06 12.54
N LEU A 139 -13.50 15.50 13.66
CA LEU A 139 -12.29 14.68 13.70
C LEU A 139 -12.61 13.28 13.15
N GLU A 140 -11.86 12.86 12.16
CA GLU A 140 -11.88 11.51 11.61
C GLU A 140 -10.49 10.89 11.77
N ALA A 141 -10.46 9.59 12.06
CA ALA A 141 -9.23 8.82 12.22
C ALA A 141 -9.32 7.56 11.36
N TYR A 142 -8.20 7.24 10.72
CA TYR A 142 -8.09 6.14 9.77
C TYR A 142 -6.93 5.25 10.16
N ALA A 143 -7.05 3.96 9.88
CA ALA A 143 -5.96 3.01 10.05
C ALA A 143 -5.85 2.05 8.87
N LEU A 144 -4.62 1.73 8.47
CA LEU A 144 -4.30 0.78 7.40
C LEU A 144 -3.34 -0.27 7.96
N GLU A 145 -3.61 -1.56 7.68
CA GLU A 145 -2.66 -2.63 8.03
C GLU A 145 -1.44 -2.57 7.10
N MET A 146 -0.26 -2.47 7.70
CA MET A 146 1.04 -2.40 7.05
C MET A 146 1.94 -3.53 7.55
N VAL A 147 2.91 -3.92 6.73
CA VAL A 147 3.94 -4.90 7.05
C VAL A 147 5.28 -4.21 7.02
N TYR A 148 6.06 -4.33 8.09
CA TYR A 148 7.44 -3.87 8.11
C TYR A 148 8.31 -4.80 7.24
N ILE A 149 9.01 -4.21 6.30
CA ILE A 149 10.00 -4.87 5.45
C ILE A 149 11.38 -4.37 5.91
N PRO A 150 12.21 -5.24 6.51
CA PRO A 150 13.48 -4.83 7.09
C PRO A 150 14.49 -4.44 6.02
N GLU A 151 15.41 -3.56 6.41
CA GLU A 151 16.56 -3.18 5.60
C GLU A 151 17.41 -4.41 5.26
N GLY A 152 17.95 -4.45 4.05
CA GLY A 152 19.00 -5.40 3.67
C GLY A 152 18.95 -5.83 2.21
N PRO A 153 19.96 -6.61 1.78
CA PRO A 153 20.12 -6.97 0.39
C PRO A 153 19.04 -7.94 -0.10
N PHE A 154 18.87 -7.99 -1.41
CA PHE A 154 18.04 -8.97 -2.11
C PHE A 154 18.46 -9.10 -3.57
N THR A 155 17.82 -10.00 -4.31
CA THR A 155 18.25 -10.36 -5.66
C THR A 155 17.10 -10.27 -6.66
N LEU A 156 17.33 -9.55 -7.76
CA LEU A 156 16.47 -9.43 -8.92
C LEU A 156 16.73 -10.55 -9.92
N GLY A 157 15.72 -10.82 -10.76
CA GLY A 157 15.77 -11.82 -11.82
C GLY A 157 15.26 -13.19 -11.40
N ASP A 158 15.49 -14.16 -12.28
CA ASP A 158 15.09 -15.55 -12.15
C ASP A 158 16.25 -16.44 -12.64
N PRO A 159 16.56 -17.56 -11.97
CA PRO A 159 17.55 -18.50 -12.45
C PRO A 159 17.10 -19.26 -13.71
N ASP A 160 15.80 -19.32 -14.00
CA ASP A 160 15.27 -19.83 -15.27
C ASP A 160 15.33 -18.75 -16.36
N THR A 161 16.00 -19.06 -17.46
CA THR A 161 16.17 -18.11 -18.57
C THR A 161 14.88 -17.88 -19.36
N LEU A 162 13.83 -18.68 -19.17
CA LEU A 162 12.50 -18.39 -19.72
C LEU A 162 11.99 -17.02 -19.26
N ALA A 163 12.34 -16.59 -18.05
CA ALA A 163 11.95 -15.28 -17.53
C ALA A 163 12.46 -14.11 -18.38
N LEU A 164 13.54 -14.30 -19.16
CA LEU A 164 14.05 -13.29 -20.08
C LEU A 164 13.09 -12.99 -21.22
N GLU A 165 12.28 -13.95 -21.67
CA GLU A 165 11.20 -13.72 -22.65
C GLU A 165 10.08 -12.84 -22.08
N TYR A 166 9.97 -12.81 -20.75
CA TYR A 166 9.06 -11.94 -19.99
C TYR A 166 9.78 -10.72 -19.39
N ASN A 167 10.89 -10.34 -20.00
CA ASN A 167 11.62 -9.09 -19.73
C ASN A 167 12.22 -8.98 -18.33
N ALA A 168 12.45 -10.10 -17.64
CA ALA A 168 13.06 -10.11 -16.31
C ALA A 168 14.39 -9.35 -16.28
N PHE A 169 14.69 -8.75 -15.13
CA PHE A 169 15.97 -8.15 -14.85
C PHE A 169 17.07 -9.22 -14.73
N TYR A 170 18.30 -8.86 -15.11
CA TYR A 170 19.48 -9.69 -14.97
C TYR A 170 20.74 -8.84 -14.85
N ARG A 171 21.84 -9.46 -14.42
CA ARG A 171 23.17 -8.87 -14.48
C ARG A 171 23.72 -9.03 -15.90
N SER A 172 24.14 -7.92 -16.49
CA SER A 172 24.72 -7.88 -17.83
C SER A 172 26.13 -8.47 -17.84
N GLY A 173 26.41 -9.32 -18.82
CA GLY A 173 27.76 -9.75 -19.20
C GLY A 173 28.27 -8.99 -20.43
N PRO A 174 29.37 -9.45 -21.05
CA PRO A 174 29.92 -8.80 -22.24
C PRO A 174 28.87 -8.60 -23.36
N GLY A 175 28.67 -7.35 -23.76
CA GLY A 175 27.73 -6.98 -24.82
C GLY A 175 26.25 -7.10 -24.45
N GLY A 176 25.90 -6.98 -23.16
CA GLY A 176 24.51 -7.03 -22.71
C GLY A 176 23.93 -8.43 -22.61
N GLN A 177 24.75 -9.48 -22.69
CA GLN A 177 24.28 -10.86 -22.56
C GLN A 177 23.85 -11.15 -21.13
N PHE A 178 22.97 -12.14 -20.96
CA PHE A 178 22.60 -12.61 -19.63
C PHE A 178 23.81 -13.22 -18.92
N ASP A 179 24.18 -12.66 -17.77
CA ASP A 179 25.24 -13.15 -16.89
C ASP A 179 24.70 -13.38 -15.46
N GLY A 180 23.48 -13.90 -15.36
CA GLY A 180 22.90 -14.30 -14.09
C GLY A 180 22.09 -13.22 -13.37
N LEU A 181 21.94 -13.42 -12.06
CA LEU A 181 21.07 -12.61 -11.22
C LEU A 181 21.73 -11.29 -10.80
N TYR A 182 20.92 -10.25 -10.58
CA TYR A 182 21.41 -8.94 -10.14
C TYR A 182 21.12 -8.71 -8.66
N ALA A 183 22.13 -8.40 -7.86
CA ALA A 183 21.97 -8.15 -6.43
C ALA A 183 21.80 -6.65 -6.14
N ILE A 184 20.77 -6.31 -5.35
CA ILE A 184 20.61 -4.97 -4.76
C ILE A 184 21.27 -5.01 -3.38
N LEU A 185 22.34 -4.22 -3.21
CA LEU A 185 23.20 -4.26 -2.03
C LEU A 185 23.16 -2.96 -1.21
N SER A 186 22.58 -1.89 -1.74
CA SER A 186 22.46 -0.58 -1.10
C SER A 186 21.44 0.28 -1.85
N GLU A 187 21.27 1.54 -1.42
CA GLU A 187 20.55 2.56 -2.18
C GLU A 187 21.45 3.33 -3.17
N GLU A 188 22.71 2.95 -3.35
CA GLU A 188 23.61 3.63 -4.30
C GLU A 188 23.10 3.54 -5.73
N GLU A 189 23.58 4.45 -6.58
CA GLU A 189 23.21 4.51 -8.00
C GLU A 189 23.46 3.17 -8.71
N ILE A 190 22.51 2.75 -9.55
CA ILE A 190 22.62 1.53 -10.36
C ILE A 190 22.78 1.91 -11.84
N ALA A 191 23.89 1.49 -12.44
CA ALA A 191 24.07 1.53 -13.89
C ALA A 191 23.08 0.57 -14.57
N VAL A 192 22.46 1.04 -15.66
CA VAL A 192 21.57 0.24 -16.52
C VAL A 192 22.09 0.28 -17.94
N GLY A 193 22.41 -0.88 -18.49
CA GLY A 193 22.95 -0.96 -19.84
C GLY A 193 23.68 -2.28 -20.11
N PRO A 194 24.28 -2.39 -21.32
CA PRO A 194 24.98 -3.60 -21.76
C PRO A 194 26.40 -3.74 -21.18
N GLU A 195 26.83 -2.82 -20.33
CA GLU A 195 28.13 -2.89 -19.66
C GLU A 195 28.18 -4.09 -18.72
N GLU A 196 29.35 -4.72 -18.61
CA GLU A 196 29.54 -5.87 -17.74
C GLU A 196 29.29 -5.49 -16.27
N GLY A 197 28.48 -6.30 -15.57
CA GLY A 197 28.07 -6.07 -14.19
C GLY A 197 26.89 -5.13 -13.99
N ALA A 198 26.44 -4.40 -15.02
CA ALA A 198 25.29 -3.49 -14.92
C ALA A 198 23.96 -4.25 -14.77
N LEU A 199 22.92 -3.55 -14.31
CA LEU A 199 21.54 -4.07 -14.37
C LEU A 199 21.06 -4.00 -15.82
N TYR A 200 20.44 -5.07 -16.31
CA TYR A 200 19.88 -5.06 -17.65
C TYR A 200 18.60 -5.89 -17.76
N TYR A 201 17.90 -5.74 -18.88
CA TYR A 201 16.67 -6.45 -19.20
C TYR A 201 16.47 -6.40 -20.72
N ARG A 202 15.72 -7.36 -21.27
CA ARG A 202 15.35 -7.32 -22.70
C ARG A 202 14.22 -6.32 -22.91
N SER A 203 14.24 -5.56 -24.00
CA SER A 203 13.12 -4.70 -24.40
C SER A 203 12.85 -4.84 -25.89
N LYS A 204 11.64 -5.33 -26.24
CA LYS A 204 11.15 -5.34 -27.64
C LYS A 204 10.24 -4.15 -27.90
N ASN A 205 9.64 -3.59 -26.85
CA ASN A 205 8.82 -2.39 -26.91
C ASN A 205 9.13 -1.53 -25.68
N PRO A 206 9.81 -0.39 -25.86
CA PRO A 206 10.19 0.50 -24.76
C PRO A 206 9.02 0.97 -23.89
N ILE A 207 7.84 1.17 -24.49
CA ILE A 207 6.63 1.58 -23.78
C ILE A 207 6.17 0.50 -22.78
N TYR A 208 6.40 -0.78 -23.09
CA TYR A 208 5.92 -1.88 -22.24
C TYR A 208 6.98 -2.41 -21.28
N ASN A 209 8.20 -2.55 -21.79
CA ASN A 209 9.27 -3.30 -21.12
C ASN A 209 10.31 -2.38 -20.48
N GLY A 210 10.40 -1.14 -20.95
CA GLY A 210 11.33 -0.11 -20.52
C GLY A 210 12.37 0.25 -21.58
N ASP A 211 13.02 1.39 -21.38
CA ASP A 211 13.91 2.06 -22.33
C ASP A 211 15.33 1.50 -22.41
N GLN A 212 15.71 0.63 -21.47
CA GLN A 212 17.07 0.08 -21.32
C GLN A 212 18.12 1.16 -21.01
N GLN A 213 17.69 2.28 -20.43
CA GLN A 213 18.55 3.41 -20.08
C GLN A 213 18.66 3.57 -18.56
N GLY A 214 19.70 4.28 -18.15
CA GLY A 214 19.98 4.62 -16.76
C GLY A 214 20.74 5.93 -16.64
N PRO A 215 21.37 6.20 -15.48
CA PRO A 215 21.36 5.34 -14.30
C PRO A 215 20.01 5.37 -13.57
N ILE A 216 19.76 4.40 -12.69
CA ILE A 216 18.74 4.50 -11.64
C ILE A 216 19.37 5.25 -10.47
N PRO A 217 18.94 6.50 -10.17
CA PRO A 217 19.62 7.36 -9.20
C PRO A 217 19.59 6.80 -7.77
N ALA A 218 20.53 7.27 -6.94
CA ALA A 218 20.58 6.89 -5.52
C ALA A 218 19.29 7.23 -4.76
N ALA A 219 18.60 8.31 -5.14
CA ALA A 219 17.34 8.73 -4.52
C ALA A 219 16.14 7.81 -4.83
N PHE A 220 16.19 6.99 -5.89
CA PHE A 220 15.12 6.05 -6.22
C PHE A 220 15.09 4.92 -5.18
N PRO A 221 13.96 4.65 -4.50
CA PRO A 221 13.88 3.58 -3.52
C PRO A 221 14.06 2.21 -4.16
N LYS A 222 15.19 1.56 -3.85
CA LYS A 222 15.52 0.23 -4.35
C LYS A 222 14.99 -0.88 -3.45
N GLY A 223 14.38 -0.54 -2.32
CA GLY A 223 13.92 -1.52 -1.33
C GLY A 223 15.06 -2.17 -0.56
N PHE A 224 16.27 -1.58 -0.61
CA PHE A 224 17.34 -1.94 0.32
C PHE A 224 17.01 -1.36 1.68
N ARG A 225 16.70 -0.06 1.77
CA ARG A 225 16.25 0.57 3.02
C ARG A 225 14.94 -0.02 3.51
N ALA A 226 14.76 -0.03 4.83
CA ALA A 226 13.53 -0.49 5.44
C ALA A 226 12.31 0.35 5.01
N PHE A 227 11.17 -0.31 4.84
CA PHE A 227 9.91 0.34 4.49
C PHE A 227 8.72 -0.45 5.05
N TYR A 228 7.57 0.20 5.11
CA TYR A 228 6.28 -0.42 5.35
C TYR A 228 5.53 -0.55 4.03
N LEU A 229 4.86 -1.68 3.82
CA LEU A 229 3.98 -1.92 2.68
C LEU A 229 2.60 -2.31 3.20
N MET A 230 1.52 -1.80 2.61
CA MET A 230 0.17 -2.25 3.00
C MET A 230 0.09 -3.78 2.93
N LYS A 231 -0.50 -4.42 3.95
CA LYS A 231 -0.61 -5.88 4.03
C LYS A 231 -1.49 -6.46 2.93
N TYR A 232 -2.52 -5.71 2.53
CA TYR A 232 -3.45 -6.02 1.43
C TYR A 232 -3.45 -4.89 0.40
N GLU A 233 -4.01 -5.18 -0.77
CA GLU A 233 -4.41 -4.16 -1.74
C GLU A 233 -5.41 -3.18 -1.09
N ILE A 234 -5.52 -1.95 -1.62
CA ILE A 234 -6.57 -1.02 -1.17
C ILE A 234 -7.92 -1.74 -1.29
N THR A 235 -8.79 -1.65 -0.29
CA THR A 235 -10.13 -2.24 -0.37
C THR A 235 -11.20 -1.25 -0.84
N GLN A 236 -12.34 -1.77 -1.29
CA GLN A 236 -13.47 -0.93 -1.66
C GLN A 236 -14.00 -0.09 -0.48
N GLY A 237 -13.96 -0.62 0.74
CA GLY A 237 -14.33 0.12 1.95
C GLY A 237 -13.37 1.27 2.26
N GLN A 238 -12.06 1.03 2.15
CA GLN A 238 -11.04 2.08 2.30
C GLN A 238 -11.22 3.19 1.27
N TYR A 239 -11.48 2.82 0.01
CA TYR A 239 -11.67 3.80 -1.05
C TYR A 239 -12.97 4.59 -0.90
N ALA A 240 -14.07 3.95 -0.47
CA ALA A 240 -15.31 4.66 -0.14
C ALA A 240 -15.10 5.67 1.00
N ALA A 241 -14.31 5.32 2.02
CA ALA A 241 -13.96 6.22 3.10
C ALA A 241 -13.12 7.42 2.60
N PHE A 242 -12.17 7.19 1.69
CA PHE A 242 -11.43 8.25 0.99
C PHE A 242 -12.37 9.18 0.20
N LEU A 243 -13.26 8.64 -0.64
CA LEU A 243 -14.22 9.43 -1.42
C LEU A 243 -15.13 10.28 -0.53
N ASN A 244 -15.51 9.76 0.64
CA ASN A 244 -16.30 10.51 1.62
C ASN A 244 -15.52 11.61 2.34
N ASN A 245 -14.18 11.57 2.33
CA ASN A 245 -13.34 12.55 3.05
C ASN A 245 -12.85 13.71 2.18
N ILE A 246 -12.97 13.61 0.85
CA ILE A 246 -12.57 14.64 -0.09
C ILE A 246 -13.75 15.53 -0.52
N ASP A 247 -13.47 16.64 -1.19
CA ASP A 247 -14.51 17.55 -1.67
C ASP A 247 -15.39 16.89 -2.74
N LYS A 248 -16.62 17.37 -2.90
CA LYS A 248 -17.64 16.75 -3.77
C LYS A 248 -17.20 16.67 -5.25
N GLU A 249 -16.51 17.69 -5.74
CA GLU A 249 -16.05 17.72 -7.13
C GLU A 249 -14.93 16.70 -7.34
N GLY A 250 -13.95 16.69 -6.43
CA GLY A 250 -12.89 15.68 -6.39
C GLY A 250 -13.44 14.26 -6.27
N ALA A 251 -14.41 14.03 -5.38
CA ALA A 251 -15.06 12.72 -5.22
C ALA A 251 -15.74 12.24 -6.51
N ALA A 252 -16.43 13.13 -7.23
CA ALA A 252 -17.07 12.79 -8.49
C ALA A 252 -16.03 12.39 -9.57
N ILE A 253 -14.87 13.04 -9.60
CA ILE A 253 -13.77 12.69 -10.51
C ILE A 253 -13.10 11.38 -10.11
N ARG A 254 -12.87 11.16 -8.81
CA ARG A 254 -12.19 9.95 -8.26
C ARG A 254 -13.10 8.73 -8.13
N ALA A 255 -14.42 8.88 -8.30
CA ALA A 255 -15.36 7.77 -8.25
C ALA A 255 -15.05 6.72 -9.33
N ASN A 256 -14.58 5.55 -8.92
CA ASN A 256 -14.04 4.53 -9.81
C ASN A 256 -15.11 3.73 -10.59
N PHE A 257 -16.38 3.89 -10.22
CA PHE A 257 -17.50 3.21 -10.87
C PHE A 257 -17.89 3.74 -12.25
N GLY A 258 -17.18 4.75 -12.78
CA GLY A 258 -17.28 5.18 -14.17
C GLY A 258 -16.62 4.23 -15.19
N GLY A 259 -15.95 3.16 -14.73
CA GLY A 259 -15.38 2.14 -15.62
C GLY A 259 -16.46 1.29 -16.32
N PRO A 260 -16.22 0.81 -17.55
CA PRO A 260 -17.16 -0.07 -18.24
C PRO A 260 -17.41 -1.34 -17.42
N ASP A 261 -18.67 -1.77 -17.37
CA ASP A 261 -19.10 -3.00 -16.68
C ASP A 261 -18.79 -3.05 -15.17
N TYR A 262 -18.48 -1.92 -14.51
CA TYR A 262 -18.04 -1.87 -13.11
C TYR A 262 -18.87 -2.75 -12.17
N TYR A 263 -20.20 -2.59 -12.17
CA TYR A 263 -21.09 -3.31 -11.26
C TYR A 263 -21.27 -4.79 -11.58
N SER A 264 -21.15 -5.19 -12.86
CA SER A 264 -21.13 -6.60 -13.28
C SER A 264 -19.75 -7.24 -13.13
N SER A 265 -18.74 -6.44 -12.77
CA SER A 265 -17.33 -6.78 -12.76
C SER A 265 -16.70 -6.55 -11.38
N ARG A 266 -17.34 -7.07 -10.33
CA ARG A 266 -16.84 -7.04 -8.93
C ARG A 266 -16.86 -5.67 -8.23
N GLY A 267 -17.23 -4.58 -8.92
CA GLY A 267 -17.38 -3.24 -8.34
C GLY A 267 -18.64 -3.10 -7.50
N THR A 268 -18.53 -2.54 -6.29
CA THR A 268 -19.66 -2.43 -5.33
C THR A 268 -19.81 -1.07 -4.67
N ILE A 269 -18.93 -0.10 -4.96
CA ILE A 269 -19.06 1.25 -4.42
C ILE A 269 -20.22 1.95 -5.12
N ARG A 270 -21.14 2.52 -4.34
CA ARG A 270 -22.32 3.29 -4.79
C ARG A 270 -22.40 4.60 -4.01
N PHE A 271 -23.07 5.59 -4.58
CA PHE A 271 -23.45 6.81 -3.86
C PHE A 271 -24.91 6.69 -3.41
N GLU A 272 -25.11 6.56 -2.10
CA GLU A 272 -26.40 6.28 -1.46
C GLU A 272 -26.55 7.18 -0.23
N ASP A 273 -27.73 7.78 -0.05
CA ASP A 273 -28.05 8.65 1.10
C ASP A 273 -27.00 9.74 1.40
N GLY A 274 -26.41 10.30 0.34
CA GLY A 274 -25.43 11.38 0.44
C GLY A 274 -24.00 10.93 0.77
N GLN A 275 -23.71 9.64 0.76
CA GLN A 275 -22.39 9.07 1.04
C GLN A 275 -22.00 7.96 0.07
N TYR A 276 -20.70 7.74 -0.10
CA TYR A 276 -20.17 6.58 -0.81
C TYR A 276 -20.17 5.35 0.12
N VAL A 277 -20.77 4.26 -0.31
CA VAL A 277 -20.87 3.00 0.45
C VAL A 277 -20.38 1.85 -0.42
N ALA A 278 -19.57 0.96 0.15
CA ALA A 278 -19.11 -0.25 -0.51
C ALA A 278 -20.00 -1.44 -0.11
N GLY A 279 -20.64 -2.09 -1.07
CA GLY A 279 -21.41 -3.32 -0.82
C GLY A 279 -20.54 -4.52 -0.38
N ALA A 280 -19.25 -4.51 -0.73
CA ALA A 280 -18.24 -5.49 -0.29
C ALA A 280 -16.98 -4.76 0.22
N PRO A 281 -16.97 -4.22 1.45
CA PRO A 281 -15.92 -3.32 1.94
C PRO A 281 -14.53 -3.98 2.08
N GLU A 282 -14.50 -5.31 2.27
CA GLU A 282 -13.27 -6.11 2.39
C GLU A 282 -12.70 -6.54 1.03
N ARG A 283 -13.43 -6.30 -0.06
CA ARG A 283 -12.98 -6.71 -1.39
C ARG A 283 -11.84 -5.80 -1.86
N PRO A 284 -10.78 -6.35 -2.48
CA PRO A 284 -9.79 -5.54 -3.17
C PRO A 284 -10.43 -4.57 -4.16
N LEU A 285 -9.92 -3.34 -4.15
CA LEU A 285 -10.35 -2.27 -5.04
C LEU A 285 -9.83 -2.59 -6.44
N ASN A 286 -10.77 -2.77 -7.35
CA ASN A 286 -10.52 -2.82 -8.78
C ASN A 286 -11.01 -1.55 -9.47
N PHE A 287 -10.83 -1.47 -10.80
CA PHE A 287 -11.13 -0.27 -11.58
C PHE A 287 -10.32 0.96 -11.14
N VAL A 288 -9.06 0.77 -10.77
CA VAL A 288 -8.20 1.85 -10.26
C VAL A 288 -7.34 2.41 -11.40
N SER A 289 -7.46 3.70 -11.69
CA SER A 289 -6.52 4.44 -12.54
C SER A 289 -5.22 4.74 -11.75
N TRP A 290 -4.12 5.14 -12.40
CA TRP A 290 -2.92 5.58 -11.66
C TRP A 290 -3.23 6.75 -10.73
N GLU A 291 -3.96 7.74 -11.23
CA GLU A 291 -4.35 8.97 -10.52
C GLU A 291 -5.24 8.66 -9.29
N ASP A 292 -6.14 7.69 -9.40
CA ASP A 292 -6.96 7.21 -8.27
C ASP A 292 -6.09 6.62 -7.15
N GLY A 293 -5.12 5.77 -7.52
CA GLY A 293 -4.22 5.11 -6.58
C GLY A 293 -3.27 6.08 -5.89
N ILE A 294 -2.65 7.00 -6.64
CA ILE A 294 -1.76 8.00 -6.04
C ILE A 294 -2.53 9.05 -5.23
N ALA A 295 -3.76 9.42 -5.60
CA ALA A 295 -4.57 10.31 -4.78
C ALA A 295 -4.90 9.67 -3.42
N PHE A 296 -5.23 8.38 -3.40
CA PHE A 296 -5.38 7.64 -2.14
C PHE A 296 -4.08 7.60 -1.34
N ALA A 297 -2.95 7.32 -2.00
CA ALA A 297 -1.64 7.29 -1.34
C ALA A 297 -1.30 8.64 -0.71
N ASP A 298 -1.52 9.75 -1.43
CA ASP A 298 -1.29 11.10 -0.92
C ASP A 298 -2.19 11.39 0.27
N TRP A 299 -3.50 11.15 0.12
CA TRP A 299 -4.48 11.32 1.18
C TRP A 299 -4.10 10.59 2.48
N ALA A 300 -3.60 9.37 2.38
CA ALA A 300 -3.16 8.54 3.50
C ALA A 300 -1.75 8.88 4.02
N ALA A 301 -1.08 9.89 3.45
CA ALA A 301 0.33 10.20 3.70
C ALA A 301 1.26 8.98 3.48
N LEU A 302 0.98 8.21 2.43
CA LEU A 302 1.78 7.08 1.95
C LEU A 302 2.38 7.44 0.58
N ARG A 303 2.96 6.48 -0.13
CA ARG A 303 3.46 6.64 -1.51
C ARG A 303 3.19 5.38 -2.33
N PRO A 304 3.24 5.45 -3.68
CA PRO A 304 3.38 4.24 -4.47
C PRO A 304 4.66 3.48 -4.10
N MET A 305 4.62 2.16 -4.26
CA MET A 305 5.80 1.31 -4.16
C MET A 305 6.58 1.27 -5.48
N THR A 306 7.88 0.98 -5.42
CA THR A 306 8.68 0.72 -6.62
C THR A 306 8.62 -0.75 -7.02
N GLU A 307 8.94 -1.05 -8.29
CA GLU A 307 9.10 -2.43 -8.78
C GLU A 307 10.15 -3.23 -7.98
N PHE A 308 11.16 -2.55 -7.44
CA PHE A 308 12.19 -3.16 -6.60
C PHE A 308 11.68 -3.47 -5.18
N GLU A 309 10.93 -2.56 -4.57
CA GLU A 309 10.25 -2.79 -3.29
C GLU A 309 9.22 -3.93 -3.38
N PHE A 310 8.45 -4.01 -4.48
CA PHE A 310 7.58 -5.15 -4.76
C PHE A 310 8.37 -6.47 -4.73
N THR A 311 9.50 -6.51 -5.44
CA THR A 311 10.33 -7.71 -5.52
C THR A 311 10.87 -8.10 -4.13
N LYS A 312 11.40 -7.13 -3.37
CA LYS A 312 11.85 -7.34 -1.98
C LYS A 312 10.72 -7.87 -1.10
N ALA A 313 9.52 -7.28 -1.19
CA ALA A 313 8.36 -7.67 -0.41
C ALA A 313 7.89 -9.11 -0.72
N CYS A 314 8.05 -9.57 -1.96
CA CYS A 314 7.74 -10.93 -2.38
C CYS A 314 8.70 -11.98 -1.78
N ARG A 315 10.02 -11.85 -2.04
CA ARG A 315 11.00 -12.92 -1.78
C ARG A 315 11.96 -12.69 -0.61
N GLY A 316 11.97 -11.48 -0.04
CA GLY A 316 12.95 -11.12 0.98
C GLY A 316 14.39 -11.11 0.48
N GLY A 317 15.33 -11.42 1.36
CA GLY A 317 16.77 -11.52 1.03
C GLY A 317 17.21 -12.89 0.51
N GLY A 318 16.27 -13.81 0.28
CA GLY A 318 16.57 -15.16 -0.19
C GLY A 318 17.10 -15.20 -1.62
N ARG A 319 17.73 -16.33 -1.98
CA ARG A 319 18.11 -16.59 -3.38
C ARG A 319 16.85 -16.89 -4.21
N PRO A 320 16.68 -16.29 -5.40
CA PRO A 320 15.56 -16.58 -6.27
C PRO A 320 15.52 -18.07 -6.66
N ILE A 321 14.32 -18.63 -6.67
CA ILE A 321 14.03 -19.96 -7.23
C ILE A 321 13.50 -19.80 -8.65
N ALA A 322 13.60 -20.87 -9.46
CA ALA A 322 13.08 -20.86 -10.81
C ALA A 322 11.55 -20.65 -10.79
N HIS A 323 11.05 -19.72 -11.61
CA HIS A 323 9.62 -19.39 -11.71
C HIS A 323 8.98 -19.02 -10.36
N GLU A 324 9.71 -18.27 -9.53
CA GLU A 324 9.27 -17.98 -8.16
C GLU A 324 7.97 -17.16 -8.12
N TYR A 325 7.01 -17.63 -7.32
CA TYR A 325 5.83 -16.87 -6.90
C TYR A 325 6.03 -16.27 -5.50
N PRO A 326 5.27 -15.23 -5.10
CA PRO A 326 5.44 -14.56 -3.80
C PRO A 326 5.43 -15.51 -2.59
N TRP A 327 4.65 -16.59 -2.65
CA TRP A 327 4.58 -17.61 -1.60
C TRP A 327 5.76 -18.59 -1.55
N GLY A 328 6.80 -18.38 -2.37
CA GLY A 328 8.09 -19.05 -2.26
C GLY A 328 8.15 -20.44 -2.87
N THR A 329 7.35 -20.70 -3.90
CA THR A 329 7.42 -21.92 -4.72
C THR A 329 7.63 -21.55 -6.19
N GLY A 330 8.18 -22.49 -6.98
CA GLY A 330 8.35 -22.34 -8.43
C GLY A 330 7.08 -22.65 -9.23
N GLU A 331 5.96 -22.90 -8.55
CA GLU A 331 4.68 -23.28 -9.14
C GLU A 331 3.53 -22.63 -8.39
N ALA A 332 2.42 -22.37 -9.09
CA ALA A 332 1.22 -21.79 -8.48
C ALA A 332 0.25 -22.79 -7.85
N GLY A 333 0.37 -24.09 -8.19
CA GLY A 333 -0.69 -25.10 -8.11
C GLY A 333 -1.19 -25.56 -6.73
N GLN A 334 -1.00 -24.79 -5.66
CA GLN A 334 -1.42 -25.18 -4.30
C GLN A 334 -2.10 -24.05 -3.51
N ILE A 335 -2.30 -22.89 -4.12
CA ILE A 335 -2.87 -21.72 -3.45
C ILE A 335 -4.38 -21.90 -3.17
N ALA A 336 -4.76 -21.72 -1.90
CA ALA A 336 -6.13 -21.71 -1.43
C ALA A 336 -6.74 -20.29 -1.47
N ARG A 337 -5.98 -19.28 -1.87
CA ARG A 337 -6.40 -17.88 -1.98
C ARG A 337 -6.92 -17.60 -3.40
N ILE A 338 -8.24 -17.55 -3.54
CA ILE A 338 -8.93 -17.47 -4.84
C ILE A 338 -10.02 -16.41 -4.86
N VAL A 339 -10.40 -15.96 -6.05
CA VAL A 339 -11.65 -15.22 -6.28
C VAL A 339 -12.77 -16.27 -6.41
N ASP A 340 -13.74 -16.26 -5.48
CA ASP A 340 -14.86 -17.20 -5.49
C ASP A 340 -15.91 -16.82 -6.56
N THR A 341 -16.95 -17.64 -6.70
CA THR A 341 -18.05 -17.40 -7.66
C THR A 341 -18.95 -16.22 -7.30
N LYS A 342 -18.70 -15.56 -6.15
CA LYS A 342 -19.35 -14.33 -5.71
C LYS A 342 -18.39 -13.13 -5.79
N ASP A 343 -17.27 -13.30 -6.49
CA ASP A 343 -16.21 -12.34 -6.73
C ASP A 343 -15.46 -11.83 -5.51
N ASN A 344 -15.56 -12.55 -4.40
CA ASN A 344 -14.81 -12.27 -3.18
C ASN A 344 -13.45 -12.96 -3.24
N LEU A 345 -12.41 -12.25 -2.80
CA LEU A 345 -11.12 -12.88 -2.57
C LEU A 345 -11.16 -13.59 -1.22
N VAL A 346 -11.09 -14.93 -1.23
CA VAL A 346 -11.30 -15.79 -0.04
C VAL A 346 -10.20 -16.83 0.10
N LEU A 347 -10.09 -17.42 1.29
CA LEU A 347 -9.32 -18.65 1.52
C LEU A 347 -10.28 -19.84 1.50
N ILE A 348 -9.92 -20.91 0.77
CA ILE A 348 -10.68 -22.16 0.69
C ILE A 348 -9.99 -23.29 1.47
N ASN A 349 -10.57 -24.50 1.41
CA ASN A 349 -10.02 -25.71 2.04
C ASN A 349 -9.82 -25.62 3.56
N GLY A 350 -10.63 -24.77 4.23
CA GLY A 350 -10.56 -24.57 5.68
C GLY A 350 -9.40 -23.71 6.16
N TYR A 351 -8.58 -23.16 5.25
CA TYR A 351 -7.54 -22.21 5.62
C TYR A 351 -8.13 -20.87 6.06
N THR A 352 -7.49 -20.30 7.06
CA THR A 352 -7.67 -18.92 7.51
C THR A 352 -6.30 -18.26 7.65
N GLU A 353 -6.25 -16.94 7.72
CA GLU A 353 -4.99 -16.25 8.01
C GLU A 353 -4.41 -16.61 9.38
N ALA A 354 -5.22 -17.04 10.35
CA ALA A 354 -4.73 -17.55 11.64
C ALA A 354 -3.77 -18.75 11.46
N ASN A 355 -3.91 -19.51 10.35
CA ASN A 355 -3.02 -20.61 10.00
C ASN A 355 -1.69 -20.16 9.38
N LEU A 356 -1.45 -18.86 9.17
CA LEU A 356 -0.26 -18.36 8.50
C LEU A 356 1.02 -18.60 9.32
N THR A 357 1.92 -19.34 8.68
CA THR A 357 3.28 -19.67 9.10
C THR A 357 4.15 -19.79 7.84
N ASP A 358 5.47 -19.91 7.99
CA ASP A 358 6.33 -20.18 6.84
C ASP A 358 6.03 -21.51 6.13
N ALA A 359 5.52 -22.50 6.87
CA ALA A 359 5.15 -23.80 6.30
C ALA A 359 3.83 -23.75 5.52
N THR A 360 2.94 -22.82 5.86
CA THR A 360 1.60 -22.71 5.28
C THR A 360 1.45 -21.56 4.28
N ARG A 361 2.41 -20.64 4.20
CA ARG A 361 2.39 -19.56 3.19
C ARG A 361 2.22 -20.05 1.74
N PRO A 362 2.75 -21.21 1.28
CA PRO A 362 2.51 -21.71 -0.07
C PRO A 362 1.04 -21.97 -0.39
N TYR A 363 0.24 -22.30 0.63
CA TYR A 363 -1.19 -22.51 0.50
C TYR A 363 -1.98 -21.21 0.70
N ILE A 364 -1.53 -20.33 1.61
CA ILE A 364 -2.24 -19.08 1.92
C ILE A 364 -1.96 -17.99 0.87
N GLY A 365 -0.88 -18.10 0.09
CA GLY A 365 -0.52 -17.11 -0.92
C GLY A 365 0.21 -15.88 -0.36
N ALA A 366 0.73 -15.97 0.87
CA ALA A 366 1.43 -14.87 1.53
C ALA A 366 2.91 -14.82 1.14
N SER A 367 3.48 -13.61 1.09
CA SER A 367 4.89 -13.42 0.74
C SER A 367 5.88 -13.93 1.78
N TYR A 368 7.19 -13.84 1.51
CA TYR A 368 8.24 -14.08 2.52
C TYR A 368 8.05 -13.24 3.80
N TYR A 369 7.55 -12.02 3.67
CA TYR A 369 7.26 -11.13 4.80
C TYR A 369 5.79 -11.17 5.23
N TRP A 370 5.01 -12.12 4.72
CA TRP A 370 3.58 -12.26 4.99
C TRP A 370 2.73 -11.06 4.51
N VAL A 371 3.18 -10.42 3.43
CA VAL A 371 2.33 -9.52 2.66
C VAL A 371 1.39 -10.37 1.80
N MET A 372 0.10 -10.08 1.84
CA MET A 372 -0.91 -10.90 1.19
C MET A 372 -1.10 -10.48 -0.27
N ASP A 373 -1.43 -11.44 -1.13
CA ASP A 373 -2.00 -11.19 -2.46
C ASP A 373 -1.09 -10.42 -3.46
N LEU A 374 0.25 -10.44 -3.26
CA LEU A 374 1.21 -9.80 -4.21
C LEU A 374 1.27 -10.47 -5.59
N ALA A 375 0.60 -11.61 -5.77
CA ALA A 375 0.31 -12.17 -7.08
C ALA A 375 -1.10 -12.76 -7.09
N GLY A 376 -1.85 -12.52 -8.17
CA GLY A 376 -3.28 -12.82 -8.21
C GLY A 376 -4.13 -11.58 -7.96
N SER A 377 -5.38 -11.79 -7.53
CA SER A 377 -6.33 -10.72 -7.19
C SER A 377 -6.46 -9.63 -8.28
N VAL A 378 -5.71 -8.53 -8.16
CA VAL A 378 -5.61 -7.47 -9.16
C VAL A 378 -4.14 -7.13 -9.43
N TRP A 379 -3.87 -6.63 -10.63
CA TRP A 379 -2.58 -6.07 -10.95
C TRP A 379 -2.29 -4.85 -10.09
N GLU A 380 -1.08 -4.78 -9.55
CA GLU A 380 -0.62 -3.65 -8.76
C GLU A 380 0.24 -2.72 -9.62
N LYS A 381 -0.14 -1.44 -9.67
CA LYS A 381 0.67 -0.40 -10.32
C LYS A 381 1.85 -0.03 -9.43
N VAL A 382 3.06 -0.03 -9.99
CA VAL A 382 4.31 0.27 -9.28
C VAL A 382 5.13 1.31 -10.03
N ILE A 383 5.90 2.12 -9.32
CA ILE A 383 6.90 2.99 -9.95
C ILE A 383 7.95 2.12 -10.64
N THR A 384 8.18 2.40 -11.92
CA THR A 384 9.12 1.62 -12.74
C THR A 384 10.50 2.29 -12.78
N PRO A 385 11.59 1.54 -12.70
CA PRO A 385 12.91 2.04 -13.09
C PRO A 385 13.10 2.06 -14.62
N GLY A 386 12.15 1.51 -15.38
CA GLY A 386 12.27 1.25 -16.81
C GLY A 386 12.06 2.46 -17.73
N ASN A 387 11.85 3.66 -17.20
CA ASN A 387 11.83 4.90 -17.99
C ASN A 387 12.28 6.10 -17.15
N GLU A 388 12.62 7.19 -17.82
CA GLU A 388 13.17 8.40 -17.19
C GLU A 388 12.24 8.97 -16.11
N THR A 389 10.94 9.13 -16.41
CA THR A 389 9.94 9.66 -15.47
C THR A 389 9.92 8.84 -14.17
N GLY A 390 9.95 7.51 -14.26
CA GLY A 390 9.93 6.65 -13.09
C GLY A 390 11.22 6.72 -12.28
N ARG A 391 12.38 6.84 -12.96
CA ARG A 391 13.70 7.00 -12.30
C ARG A 391 13.83 8.31 -11.52
N GLN A 392 13.03 9.33 -11.81
CA GLN A 392 12.99 10.60 -11.06
C GLN A 392 12.25 10.49 -9.71
N PHE A 393 11.52 9.39 -9.47
CA PHE A 393 10.84 9.16 -8.20
C PHE A 393 11.85 9.02 -7.07
N SER A 394 11.70 9.85 -6.03
CA SER A 394 12.64 9.94 -4.89
C SER A 394 12.10 9.31 -3.61
N GLY A 395 10.98 8.59 -3.68
CA GLY A 395 10.35 8.00 -2.49
C GLY A 395 9.70 9.01 -1.55
N ARG A 396 9.44 10.24 -2.00
CA ARG A 396 8.68 11.24 -1.25
C ARG A 396 7.29 10.69 -0.89
N HIS A 397 6.87 10.91 0.36
CA HIS A 397 5.56 10.53 0.84
C HIS A 397 4.53 11.62 0.51
N GLY A 398 3.27 11.18 0.41
CA GLY A 398 2.11 12.04 0.47
C GLY A 398 2.13 12.96 1.67
N ASP A 399 1.60 14.16 1.51
CA ASP A 399 1.49 15.12 2.60
C ASP A 399 0.08 15.17 3.21
N GLY A 400 -0.83 14.36 2.67
CA GLY A 400 -2.21 14.29 3.11
C GLY A 400 -3.11 15.36 2.52
N ARG A 401 -2.61 16.20 1.61
CA ARG A 401 -3.32 17.33 0.99
C ARG A 401 -3.41 17.09 -0.51
N LEU A 402 -4.63 17.00 -1.01
CA LEU A 402 -4.85 16.85 -2.45
C LEU A 402 -4.88 18.23 -3.11
N GLY A 403 -4.46 18.26 -4.38
CA GLY A 403 -4.58 19.41 -5.26
C GLY A 403 -5.98 19.58 -5.84
N TYR A 404 -6.05 20.33 -6.93
CA TYR A 404 -7.29 20.54 -7.69
C TYR A 404 -7.91 19.22 -8.14
N LEU A 405 -9.24 19.09 -8.03
CA LEU A 405 -10.01 17.87 -8.34
C LEU A 405 -9.51 16.60 -7.63
N ALA A 406 -9.02 16.75 -6.40
CA ALA A 406 -8.50 15.67 -5.56
C ALA A 406 -7.34 14.87 -6.20
N ASN A 407 -6.55 15.50 -7.08
CA ASN A 407 -5.33 14.91 -7.60
C ASN A 407 -4.22 14.93 -6.55
N ALA A 408 -3.35 13.91 -6.54
CA ALA A 408 -2.11 13.97 -5.77
C ALA A 408 -1.28 15.19 -6.20
N ASN A 409 -0.61 15.85 -5.25
CA ASN A 409 0.19 17.05 -5.53
C ASN A 409 1.69 16.87 -5.24
N VAL A 410 2.11 15.64 -4.93
CA VAL A 410 3.46 15.35 -4.45
C VAL A 410 4.47 15.55 -5.59
N PRO A 411 5.45 16.47 -5.45
CA PRO A 411 6.36 16.76 -6.54
C PRO A 411 7.29 15.57 -6.84
N GLY A 412 7.35 15.21 -8.13
CA GLY A 412 8.16 14.09 -8.63
C GLY A 412 7.43 12.74 -8.68
N TRP A 413 6.14 12.70 -8.35
CA TRP A 413 5.30 11.55 -8.70
C TRP A 413 4.88 11.64 -10.17
N PRO A 414 4.83 10.52 -10.91
CA PRO A 414 4.21 10.48 -12.23
C PRO A 414 2.75 10.93 -12.16
N ASP A 415 2.32 11.70 -13.16
CA ASP A 415 1.13 12.56 -13.13
C ASP A 415 -0.13 11.91 -13.71
N ASP A 416 -0.04 11.06 -14.74
CA ASP A 416 -1.23 10.47 -15.37
C ASP A 416 -1.00 9.13 -16.11
N ASN A 417 -2.10 8.50 -16.55
CA ASN A 417 -2.11 7.32 -17.43
C ASN A 417 -1.91 7.71 -18.90
N ASP A 418 -0.82 8.38 -19.24
CA ASP A 418 -0.61 8.96 -20.57
C ASP A 418 0.23 8.11 -21.54
N HIS A 419 0.66 6.92 -21.12
CA HIS A 419 1.67 6.10 -21.81
C HIS A 419 3.05 6.76 -21.98
N LYS A 420 3.30 7.95 -21.41
CA LYS A 420 4.61 8.63 -21.48
C LYS A 420 5.57 8.14 -20.40
N GLY A 421 5.10 7.58 -19.29
CA GLY A 421 5.92 6.72 -18.42
C GLY A 421 5.62 6.83 -16.93
N GLY A 422 6.60 6.47 -16.08
CA GLY A 422 6.54 6.66 -14.63
C GLY A 422 6.20 5.41 -13.80
N PHE A 423 5.33 4.55 -14.31
CA PHE A 423 4.90 3.34 -13.61
C PHE A 423 4.72 2.14 -14.55
N GLY A 424 4.46 0.97 -13.97
CA GLY A 424 4.14 -0.26 -14.67
C GLY A 424 3.35 -1.20 -13.76
N TYR A 425 3.27 -2.48 -14.12
CA TYR A 425 2.38 -3.45 -13.46
C TYR A 425 3.11 -4.70 -12.97
N ARG A 426 2.73 -5.18 -11.77
CA ARG A 426 3.22 -6.42 -11.15
C ARG A 426 2.09 -7.29 -10.61
N GLY A 427 2.39 -8.55 -10.32
CA GLY A 427 1.52 -9.49 -9.61
C GLY A 427 0.59 -10.35 -10.46
N GLY A 428 0.17 -9.87 -11.64
CA GLY A 428 -0.92 -10.52 -12.37
C GLY A 428 -2.28 -10.09 -11.82
N GLY A 429 -3.38 -10.55 -12.43
CA GLY A 429 -4.71 -10.17 -11.95
C GLY A 429 -5.82 -11.05 -12.49
N PHE A 430 -6.90 -11.16 -11.71
CA PHE A 430 -8.12 -11.87 -12.08
C PHE A 430 -9.00 -10.99 -12.96
N TYR A 431 -9.36 -11.49 -14.14
CA TYR A 431 -10.26 -10.79 -15.06
C TYR A 431 -11.69 -11.30 -14.94
N GLU A 432 -11.93 -12.59 -15.12
CA GLU A 432 -13.28 -13.15 -15.18
C GLU A 432 -13.29 -14.63 -14.79
N GLN A 433 -14.47 -15.10 -14.42
CA GLN A 433 -14.70 -16.51 -14.08
C GLN A 433 -14.44 -17.41 -15.30
N GLY A 434 -13.75 -18.53 -15.08
CA GLY A 434 -13.45 -19.51 -16.14
C GLY A 434 -12.33 -19.11 -17.10
N LYS A 435 -11.70 -17.94 -16.93
CA LYS A 435 -10.53 -17.57 -17.74
C LYS A 435 -9.37 -18.53 -17.48
N ALA A 436 -8.84 -19.11 -18.55
CA ALA A 436 -7.73 -20.04 -18.47
C ALA A 436 -6.49 -19.41 -17.80
N PHE A 437 -5.79 -20.21 -17.01
CA PHE A 437 -4.53 -19.79 -16.41
C PHE A 437 -3.49 -19.52 -17.49
N SER A 438 -2.70 -18.47 -17.28
CA SER A 438 -1.60 -18.08 -18.16
C SER A 438 -0.45 -17.53 -17.34
N ALA A 439 0.65 -17.13 -17.99
CA ALA A 439 1.84 -16.59 -17.33
C ALA A 439 1.59 -15.39 -16.40
N PHE A 440 0.43 -14.72 -16.53
CA PHE A 440 0.04 -13.58 -15.72
C PHE A 440 -1.38 -13.67 -15.14
N ASN A 441 -2.15 -14.69 -15.52
CA ASN A 441 -3.55 -14.83 -15.12
C ASN A 441 -3.77 -16.09 -14.27
N PRO A 442 -4.28 -15.96 -13.04
CA PRO A 442 -4.30 -14.72 -12.26
C PRO A 442 -2.91 -14.41 -11.68
N TYR A 443 -2.02 -15.40 -11.56
CA TYR A 443 -0.77 -15.29 -10.82
C TYR A 443 0.43 -15.05 -11.74
N SER A 444 1.17 -13.96 -11.53
CA SER A 444 2.45 -13.71 -12.20
C SER A 444 3.63 -14.13 -11.32
N PRO A 445 4.64 -14.83 -11.85
CA PRO A 445 5.94 -14.96 -11.19
C PRO A 445 6.57 -13.59 -10.89
N ILE A 446 7.38 -13.54 -9.82
CA ILE A 446 8.00 -12.32 -9.29
C ILE A 446 8.91 -11.64 -10.31
N ALA A 447 9.59 -12.39 -11.16
CA ALA A 447 10.56 -11.83 -12.11
C ALA A 447 9.92 -11.37 -13.43
N TYR A 448 8.70 -11.81 -13.75
CA TYR A 448 8.08 -11.55 -15.05
C TYR A 448 7.56 -10.13 -15.09
N ARG A 449 8.05 -9.30 -16.01
CA ARG A 449 7.77 -7.84 -16.06
C ARG A 449 7.44 -7.33 -17.46
N ARG A 450 6.65 -8.11 -18.21
CA ARG A 450 6.18 -7.73 -19.56
C ARG A 450 5.53 -6.35 -19.62
N PHE A 451 4.83 -5.97 -18.57
CA PHE A 451 4.17 -4.67 -18.39
C PHE A 451 4.89 -3.78 -17.37
N GLY A 452 6.18 -4.06 -17.09
CA GLY A 452 6.95 -3.41 -16.03
C GLY A 452 7.18 -1.92 -16.25
N ALA A 453 7.00 -1.39 -17.48
CA ALA A 453 7.08 0.04 -17.78
C ALA A 453 5.84 0.59 -18.51
N TRP A 454 4.80 -0.23 -18.66
CA TRP A 454 3.57 0.19 -19.33
C TRP A 454 2.74 1.08 -18.40
N SER A 455 2.76 2.39 -18.64
CA SER A 455 2.01 3.40 -17.88
C SER A 455 0.62 3.70 -18.47
N GLY A 456 0.03 2.71 -19.13
CA GLY A 456 -1.33 2.79 -19.66
C GLY A 456 -2.36 2.17 -18.73
N GLY A 457 -3.61 2.13 -19.19
CA GLY A 457 -4.68 1.37 -18.54
C GLY A 457 -5.65 2.27 -17.77
N PRO A 458 -6.86 2.53 -18.33
CA PRO A 458 -7.89 3.23 -17.60
C PRO A 458 -8.40 2.37 -16.44
N ARG A 459 -9.45 2.84 -15.75
CA ARG A 459 -10.19 2.04 -14.77
C ARG A 459 -10.65 0.72 -15.41
N TYR A 460 -10.07 -0.40 -14.98
CA TYR A 460 -10.35 -1.73 -15.53
C TYR A 460 -10.47 -2.81 -14.45
N ILE A 461 -11.17 -3.90 -14.79
CA ILE A 461 -11.62 -4.97 -13.89
C ILE A 461 -10.53 -5.61 -13.03
N ALA A 462 -9.30 -5.66 -13.54
CA ALA A 462 -8.17 -6.33 -12.90
C ALA A 462 -7.08 -5.35 -12.43
N TYR A 463 -7.36 -4.04 -12.38
CA TYR A 463 -6.36 -3.04 -11.98
C TYR A 463 -6.66 -2.50 -10.59
N GLY A 464 -5.70 -2.69 -9.68
CA GLY A 464 -5.72 -2.18 -8.32
C GLY A 464 -4.48 -1.37 -7.99
N PHE A 465 -4.22 -1.24 -6.69
CA PHE A 465 -3.13 -0.44 -6.17
C PHE A 465 -2.81 -0.82 -4.73
N ARG A 466 -1.55 -0.61 -4.33
CA ARG A 466 -1.06 -0.80 -2.98
C ARG A 466 -0.08 0.31 -2.63
N CYS A 467 -0.15 0.81 -1.41
CA CYS A 467 0.72 1.89 -0.95
C CYS A 467 1.85 1.37 -0.06
N ALA A 468 2.97 2.08 -0.09
CA ALA A 468 4.13 1.89 0.77
C ALA A 468 4.47 3.18 1.51
N ARG A 469 5.35 3.09 2.50
CA ARG A 469 5.95 4.24 3.19
C ARG A 469 7.34 3.86 3.68
N THR A 470 8.32 4.73 3.45
CA THR A 470 9.69 4.49 3.96
C THR A 470 9.67 4.43 5.49
N ALA A 471 10.41 3.51 6.09
CA ALA A 471 10.52 3.42 7.54
C ALA A 471 11.47 4.52 8.05
N ASP A 472 11.11 5.11 9.18
CA ASP A 472 11.85 6.17 9.86
C ASP A 472 12.94 5.64 10.79
#